data_AF-A0A497VA68-F1
#
_entry.id   AF-A0A497VA68-F1
#
_cell.length_a   1.000
_cell.length_b   1.000
_cell.length_c   1.000
_cell.angle_alpha   90.00
_cell.angle_beta   90.00
_cell.angle_gamma   90.00
#
_symmetry.space_group_name_H-M   'P 1'
#
loop_
_entity.id
_entity.type
_entity.pdbx_description
1 polymer ?
#
loop_
_entity_poly.entity_id
_entity_poly.type
_entity_poly.pdbx_seq_one_letter_code
_entity_poly.pdbx_strand_id
1 'polypeptide(L)'
;MLELRPSVNRLWPNIRTAIGFIVLASAGCSPSAPSHLPNPVLLPAYAVGNAIHNASYNARRAKVKTYVSQNFKALHQDILGGDGSALEMAYQLAGVPEANRPALTQMLAAEPNLTKDPEALTVSLMVHGG
;
A
#
# COMPACT_ATOMS: atom_id res chain seq x y z
N MET A 1 -27.52 34.02 -57.07
CA MET A 1 -27.85 34.57 -55.74
C MET A 1 -26.93 33.87 -54.75
N LEU A 2 -26.06 34.62 -54.05
CA LEU A 2 -24.96 34.09 -53.24
C LEU A 2 -25.49 33.30 -52.03
N GLU A 3 -25.21 32.00 -51.95
CA GLU A 3 -25.38 31.23 -50.71
C GLU A 3 -24.10 31.27 -49.89
N LEU A 4 -24.15 32.02 -48.78
CA LEU A 4 -23.15 32.03 -47.71
C LEU A 4 -23.15 30.66 -47.01
N ARG A 5 -22.04 29.93 -47.08
CA ARG A 5 -21.78 28.77 -46.21
C ARG A 5 -21.21 29.25 -44.87
N PRO A 6 -21.89 29.09 -43.72
CA PRO A 6 -21.27 29.31 -42.43
C PRO A 6 -20.33 28.14 -42.07
N SER A 7 -19.09 28.51 -41.75
CA SER A 7 -17.99 27.63 -41.32
C SER A 7 -18.31 26.93 -40.00
N VAL A 8 -18.25 25.60 -40.00
CA VAL A 8 -18.59 24.69 -38.87
C VAL A 8 -17.51 24.69 -37.76
N ASN A 9 -16.41 25.44 -37.91
CA ASN A 9 -15.21 25.30 -37.07
C ASN A 9 -15.07 26.29 -35.91
N ARG A 10 -16.16 26.84 -35.36
CA ARG A 10 -16.09 27.88 -34.30
C ARG A 10 -16.99 27.65 -33.08
N LEU A 11 -17.17 26.40 -32.67
CA LEU A 11 -18.08 26.04 -31.55
C LEU A 11 -17.46 25.09 -30.51
N TRP A 12 -16.14 24.98 -30.43
CA TRP A 12 -15.44 24.13 -29.44
C TRP A 12 -14.28 24.89 -28.76
N PRO A 13 -14.56 25.68 -27.71
CA PRO A 13 -13.72 25.48 -26.52
C PRO A 13 -14.48 25.53 -25.17
N ASN A 14 -15.73 25.99 -25.14
CA ASN A 14 -16.31 26.50 -23.88
C ASN A 14 -17.23 25.53 -23.13
N ILE A 15 -17.39 24.28 -23.59
CA ILE A 15 -18.31 23.29 -22.98
C ILE A 15 -17.57 22.32 -22.03
N ARG A 16 -16.22 22.35 -21.99
CA ARG A 16 -15.42 21.44 -21.14
C ARG A 16 -15.21 21.91 -19.70
N THR A 17 -15.59 23.14 -19.37
CA THR A 17 -15.25 23.77 -18.07
C THR A 17 -16.42 23.89 -17.10
N ALA A 18 -17.59 23.33 -17.41
CA ALA A 18 -18.81 23.46 -16.58
C ALA A 18 -19.32 22.13 -15.98
N ILE A 19 -18.71 20.97 -16.30
CA ILE A 19 -19.17 19.65 -15.83
C ILE A 19 -18.44 19.21 -14.54
N GLY A 20 -17.47 19.98 -14.06
CA GLY A 20 -16.64 19.62 -12.90
C GLY A 20 -17.22 19.94 -11.51
N PHE A 21 -18.40 20.60 -11.40
CA PHE A 21 -18.87 21.15 -10.12
C PHE A 21 -20.28 20.69 -9.65
N ILE A 22 -20.99 19.84 -10.40
CA ILE A 22 -22.40 19.46 -10.12
C ILE A 22 -22.59 17.94 -9.98
N VAL A 23 -21.67 17.23 -9.31
CA VAL A 23 -21.88 15.81 -8.93
C VAL A 23 -21.81 15.60 -7.41
N LEU A 24 -21.63 16.67 -6.62
CA LEU A 24 -21.39 16.60 -5.17
C LEU A 24 -22.65 16.68 -4.29
N ALA A 25 -23.84 16.28 -4.78
CA ALA A 25 -25.09 16.51 -4.04
C ALA A 25 -26.06 15.31 -3.96
N SER A 26 -25.65 14.09 -4.30
CA SER A 26 -26.55 12.92 -4.25
C SER A 26 -25.89 11.66 -3.69
N ALA A 27 -25.44 11.72 -2.45
CA ALA A 27 -25.14 10.52 -1.67
C ALA A 27 -25.59 10.74 -0.22
N GLY A 28 -26.85 10.39 0.09
CA GLY A 28 -27.36 10.61 1.43
C GLY A 28 -28.81 10.18 1.64
N CYS A 29 -29.14 8.92 1.40
CA CYS A 29 -30.24 8.21 2.07
C CYS A 29 -30.12 6.71 1.83
N SER A 30 -29.59 5.97 2.80
CA SER A 30 -29.85 4.54 2.94
C SER A 30 -30.11 4.26 4.42
N PRO A 31 -31.29 3.75 4.80
CA PRO A 31 -31.77 3.84 6.19
C PRO A 31 -31.36 2.67 7.10
N SER A 32 -30.38 1.82 6.75
CA SER A 32 -30.08 0.62 7.56
C SER A 32 -28.67 0.05 7.39
N ALA A 33 -27.64 0.82 7.73
CA ALA A 33 -26.30 0.27 8.01
C ALA A 33 -25.67 1.04 9.18
N PRO A 34 -25.05 0.38 10.18
CA PRO A 34 -24.24 1.06 11.17
C PRO A 34 -23.10 1.80 10.46
N SER A 35 -23.17 3.12 10.45
CA SER A 35 -22.16 3.99 9.85
C SER A 35 -20.86 3.88 10.66
N HIS A 36 -19.92 3.06 10.18
CA HIS A 36 -18.50 3.06 10.60
C HIS A 36 -17.76 4.31 10.08
N LEU A 37 -18.48 5.29 9.53
CA LEU A 37 -17.93 6.56 9.12
C LEU A 37 -17.63 7.39 10.37
N PRO A 38 -16.37 7.81 10.56
CA PRO A 38 -16.01 8.71 11.65
C PRO A 38 -16.86 9.99 11.60
N ASN A 39 -16.96 10.68 12.75
CA ASN A 39 -17.58 12.00 12.81
C ASN A 39 -17.11 12.86 11.61
N PRO A 40 -18.03 13.37 10.77
CA PRO A 40 -17.71 14.13 9.57
C PRO A 40 -16.71 15.27 9.80
N VAL A 41 -16.77 15.89 10.98
CA VAL A 41 -15.87 16.99 11.40
C VAL A 41 -14.42 16.52 11.56
N LEU A 42 -14.22 15.26 11.95
CA LEU A 42 -12.91 14.67 12.15
C LEU A 42 -12.38 13.96 10.89
N LEU A 43 -13.19 13.78 9.84
CA LEU A 43 -12.78 13.10 8.60
C LEU A 43 -11.49 13.67 7.98
N PRO A 44 -11.26 15.00 7.92
CA PRO A 44 -10.01 15.52 7.39
C PRO A 44 -8.79 15.11 8.22
N ALA A 45 -8.92 15.06 9.55
CA ALA A 45 -7.84 14.61 10.44
C ALA A 45 -7.57 13.10 10.27
N TYR A 46 -8.62 12.29 10.14
CA TYR A 46 -8.47 10.86 9.83
C TYR A 46 -7.86 10.63 8.45
N ALA A 47 -8.23 11.42 7.44
CA ALA A 47 -7.66 11.33 6.09
C ALA A 47 -6.16 11.62 6.10
N VAL A 48 -5.73 12.68 6.79
CA VAL A 48 -4.29 13.01 6.94
C VAL A 48 -3.56 11.95 7.74
N GLY A 49 -4.12 11.49 8.87
CA GLY A 49 -3.52 10.43 9.69
C GLY A 49 -3.34 9.12 8.93
N ASN A 50 -4.37 8.69 8.18
CA ASN A 50 -4.31 7.50 7.35
C ASN A 50 -3.29 7.64 6.21
N ALA A 51 -3.20 8.82 5.59
CA ALA A 51 -2.21 9.07 4.54
C ALA A 51 -0.77 8.95 5.06
N ILE A 52 -0.49 9.51 6.25
CA ILE A 52 0.84 9.42 6.87
C ILE A 52 1.17 7.98 7.27
N HIS A 53 0.23 7.26 7.89
CA HIS A 53 0.41 5.86 8.27
C HIS A 53 0.65 4.97 7.04
N ASN A 54 -0.12 5.17 5.98
CA ASN A 54 0.07 4.43 4.73
C ASN A 54 1.41 4.76 4.08
N ALA A 55 1.86 6.02 4.13
CA ALA A 55 3.16 6.41 3.60
C ALA A 55 4.33 5.78 4.38
N SER A 56 4.28 5.76 5.73
CA SER A 56 5.32 5.15 6.55
C SER A 56 5.39 3.62 6.34
N TYR A 57 4.23 2.96 6.32
CA TYR A 57 4.12 1.53 6.02
C TYR A 57 4.69 1.20 4.63
N ASN A 58 4.31 1.97 3.60
CA ASN A 58 4.79 1.76 2.23
C ASN A 58 6.30 1.99 2.12
N ALA A 59 6.85 2.98 2.83
CA ALA A 59 8.29 3.21 2.87
C ALA A 59 9.04 2.04 3.53
N ARG A 60 8.51 1.50 4.64
CA ARG A 60 9.08 0.31 5.28
C ARG A 60 9.02 -0.90 4.34
N ARG A 61 7.85 -1.17 3.75
CA ARG A 61 7.64 -2.26 2.79
C ARG A 61 8.62 -2.17 1.61
N ALA A 62 8.84 -0.97 1.06
CA ALA A 62 9.79 -0.77 -0.04
C ALA A 62 11.24 -1.10 0.38
N LYS A 63 11.66 -0.71 1.59
CA LYS A 63 12.99 -1.05 2.13
C LYS A 63 13.16 -2.55 2.32
N VAL A 64 12.21 -3.20 2.98
CA VAL A 64 12.23 -4.66 3.21
C VAL A 64 12.24 -5.40 1.88
N LYS A 65 11.34 -5.05 0.95
CA LYS A 65 11.29 -5.66 -0.37
C LYS A 65 12.61 -5.55 -1.13
N THR A 66 13.20 -4.35 -1.13
CA THR A 66 14.48 -4.10 -1.81
C THR A 66 15.58 -4.97 -1.20
N TYR A 67 15.67 -4.98 0.13
CA TYR A 67 16.67 -5.77 0.84
C TYR A 67 16.51 -7.27 0.61
N VAL A 68 15.28 -7.78 0.74
CA VAL A 68 14.95 -9.20 0.53
C VAL A 68 15.27 -9.62 -0.89
N SER A 69 14.91 -8.81 -1.89
CA SER A 69 15.17 -9.13 -3.29
C SER A 69 16.67 -9.18 -3.59
N GLN A 70 17.46 -8.28 -3.00
CA GLN A 70 18.91 -8.22 -3.22
C GLN A 70 19.67 -9.33 -2.48
N ASN A 71 19.18 -9.75 -1.30
CA ASN A 71 19.87 -10.69 -0.41
C ASN A 71 19.18 -12.04 -0.32
N PHE A 72 18.28 -12.36 -1.25
CA PHE A 72 17.36 -13.49 -1.15
C PHE A 72 18.07 -14.83 -0.91
N LYS A 73 19.20 -15.06 -1.60
CA LYS A 73 20.02 -16.27 -1.42
C LYS A 73 20.62 -16.37 -0.02
N ALA A 74 21.16 -15.28 0.51
CA ALA A 74 21.74 -15.23 1.85
C ALA A 74 20.65 -15.43 2.92
N LEU A 75 19.51 -14.76 2.76
CA LEU A 75 18.35 -14.94 3.62
C LEU A 75 17.88 -16.39 3.69
N HIS A 76 17.83 -17.07 2.55
CA HIS A 76 17.47 -18.49 2.53
C HIS A 76 18.47 -19.34 3.33
N GLN A 77 19.77 -19.08 3.18
CA GLN A 77 20.80 -19.80 3.95
C GLN A 77 20.67 -19.52 5.45
N ASP A 78 20.48 -18.27 5.84
CA ASP A 78 20.33 -17.85 7.24
C ASP A 78 19.05 -18.45 7.86
N ILE A 79 17.94 -18.49 7.12
CA ILE A 79 16.68 -19.12 7.58
C ILE A 79 16.88 -20.62 7.83
N LEU A 80 17.58 -21.33 6.94
CA LEU A 80 17.89 -22.75 7.14
C LEU A 80 18.89 -22.98 8.27
N GLY A 81 19.81 -22.04 8.48
CA GLY A 81 20.77 -22.05 9.58
C GLY A 81 20.18 -21.66 10.93
N GLY A 82 18.99 -21.05 10.95
CA GLY A 82 18.31 -20.55 12.15
C GLY A 82 18.81 -19.19 12.65
N ASP A 83 19.83 -18.62 12.01
CA ASP A 83 20.45 -17.34 12.35
C ASP A 83 21.28 -16.82 11.17
N GLY A 84 21.59 -15.53 11.16
CA GLY A 84 22.54 -14.93 10.23
C GLY A 84 22.35 -13.42 10.06
N SER A 85 23.40 -12.77 9.55
CA SER A 85 23.44 -11.31 9.47
C SER A 85 22.43 -10.73 8.47
N ALA A 86 22.08 -11.47 7.41
CA ALA A 86 21.07 -11.02 6.47
C ALA A 86 19.67 -11.16 7.06
N LEU A 87 19.42 -12.26 7.77
CA LEU A 87 18.15 -12.48 8.47
C LEU A 87 17.93 -11.43 9.56
N GLU A 88 18.96 -11.12 10.35
CA GLU A 88 18.87 -10.08 11.38
C GLU A 88 18.62 -8.69 10.81
N MET A 89 19.27 -8.35 9.70
CA MET A 89 19.01 -7.09 9.02
C MET A 89 17.58 -7.03 8.47
N ALA A 90 17.06 -8.13 7.93
CA ALA A 90 15.69 -8.20 7.47
C ALA A 90 14.68 -8.00 8.62
N TYR A 91 14.95 -8.56 9.79
CA TYR A 91 14.13 -8.33 10.99
C TYR A 91 14.17 -6.88 11.46
N GLN A 92 15.36 -6.24 11.46
CA GLN A 92 15.50 -4.83 11.81
C GLN A 92 14.74 -3.93 10.83
N LEU A 93 14.87 -4.17 9.52
CA LEU A 93 14.18 -3.39 8.49
C LEU A 93 12.66 -3.56 8.55
N ALA A 94 12.19 -4.76 8.87
CA ALA A 94 10.77 -5.05 9.00
C ALA A 94 10.18 -4.56 10.34
N GLY A 95 11.02 -4.29 11.35
CA GLY A 95 10.56 -3.89 12.68
C GLY A 95 10.04 -5.08 13.49
N VAL A 96 10.60 -6.27 13.31
CA VAL A 96 10.21 -7.48 14.06
C VAL A 96 10.78 -7.41 15.48
N PRO A 97 9.95 -7.48 16.53
CA PRO A 97 10.42 -7.51 17.91
C PRO A 97 11.35 -8.71 18.17
N GLU A 98 12.43 -8.50 18.91
CA GLU A 98 13.43 -9.55 19.18
C GLU A 98 12.82 -10.81 19.80
N ALA A 99 11.85 -10.65 20.70
CA ALA A 99 11.13 -11.77 21.32
C ALA A 99 10.40 -12.68 20.30
N ASN A 100 10.03 -12.14 19.13
CA ASN A 100 9.28 -12.85 18.11
C ASN A 100 10.18 -13.47 17.04
N ARG A 101 11.45 -13.04 16.93
CA ARG A 101 12.38 -13.49 15.87
C ARG A 101 12.60 -15.00 15.87
N PRO A 102 12.84 -15.68 17.01
CA PRO A 102 13.08 -17.13 16.99
C PRO A 102 11.89 -17.95 16.47
N ALA A 103 10.67 -17.57 16.87
CA ALA A 103 9.45 -18.21 16.42
C ALA A 103 9.21 -17.98 14.92
N LEU A 104 9.46 -16.75 14.45
CA LEU A 104 9.37 -16.40 13.04
C LEU A 104 10.40 -17.16 12.20
N THR A 105 11.66 -17.27 12.65
CA THR A 105 12.68 -18.05 11.95
C THR A 105 12.26 -19.51 11.80
N GLN A 106 11.73 -20.14 12.85
CA GLN A 106 11.23 -21.51 12.78
C GLN A 106 10.07 -21.66 11.79
N MET A 107 9.12 -20.72 11.79
CA MET A 107 8.01 -20.71 10.83
C MET A 107 8.52 -20.57 9.38
N LEU A 108 9.46 -19.66 9.14
CA LEU A 108 10.05 -19.45 7.82
C LEU A 108 10.83 -20.67 7.32
N ALA A 109 11.52 -21.37 8.22
CA ALA A 109 12.23 -22.61 7.89
C ALA A 109 11.27 -23.78 7.63
N ALA A 110 10.13 -23.82 8.31
CA ALA A 110 9.11 -24.86 8.15
C ALA A 110 8.28 -24.72 6.86
N GLU A 111 8.20 -23.52 6.27
CA GLU A 111 7.43 -23.25 5.06
C GLU A 111 8.37 -22.99 3.84
N PRO A 112 8.75 -24.04 3.10
CA PRO A 112 9.72 -23.93 2.00
C PRO A 112 9.19 -23.12 0.81
N ASN A 113 7.91 -22.76 0.77
CA ASN A 113 7.37 -21.89 -0.28
C ASN A 113 7.68 -20.41 -0.01
N LEU A 114 7.84 -20.00 1.25
CA LEU A 114 8.23 -18.63 1.60
C LEU A 114 9.68 -18.32 1.21
N THR A 115 10.54 -19.33 1.18
CA THR A 115 11.95 -19.20 0.76
C THR A 115 12.17 -19.37 -0.74
N LYS A 116 11.10 -19.60 -1.52
CA LYS A 116 11.14 -19.66 -3.00
C LYS A 116 10.67 -18.37 -3.67
N ASP A 117 9.92 -17.54 -2.95
CA ASP A 117 9.41 -16.27 -3.46
C ASP A 117 9.84 -15.09 -2.58
N PRO A 118 10.65 -14.14 -3.10
CA PRO A 118 11.07 -12.96 -2.34
C PRO A 118 9.89 -12.07 -1.91
N GLU A 119 8.79 -12.06 -2.65
CA GLU A 119 7.60 -11.29 -2.27
C GLU A 119 6.90 -11.95 -1.07
N ALA A 120 6.74 -13.27 -1.08
CA ALA A 120 6.17 -14.02 0.04
C ALA A 120 7.00 -13.86 1.33
N LEU A 121 8.33 -13.89 1.22
CA LEU A 121 9.22 -13.61 2.35
C LEU A 121 9.07 -12.17 2.86
N THR A 122 9.01 -11.20 1.95
CA THR A 122 8.77 -9.78 2.28
C THR A 122 7.46 -9.62 3.05
N VAL A 123 6.37 -10.23 2.58
CA VAL A 123 5.06 -10.16 3.24
C VAL A 123 5.12 -10.79 4.62
N SER A 124 5.75 -11.96 4.74
CA SER A 124 5.87 -12.67 6.03
C SER A 124 6.61 -11.83 7.07
N LEU A 125 7.70 -11.16 6.68
CA LEU A 125 8.43 -10.24 7.54
C LEU A 125 7.58 -9.02 7.94
N MET A 126 6.86 -8.44 6.98
CA MET A 126 6.02 -7.26 7.22
C MET A 126 4.82 -7.54 8.12
N VAL A 127 4.24 -8.74 8.07
CA VAL A 127 3.12 -9.15 8.95
C VAL A 127 3.55 -9.26 10.41
N HIS A 128 4.80 -9.66 10.65
CA HIS A 128 5.36 -9.81 12.00
C HIS A 128 6.09 -8.56 12.48
N GLY A 129 6.13 -7.50 11.65
CA GLY A 129 6.78 -6.23 11.93
C GLY A 129 5.80 -5.12 12.33
N GLY A 130 6.22 -4.25 13.26
CA GLY A 130 5.46 -3.09 13.74
C GLY A 130 5.63 -1.85 12.88
#